data_AF-A0A7K2TC13-F1
#
_entry.id   AF-A0A7K2TC13-F1
#
_cell.length_a   1.000
_cell.length_b   1.000
_cell.length_c   1.000
_cell.angle_alpha   90.00
_cell.angle_beta   90.00
_cell.angle_gamma   90.00
#
_symmetry.space_group_name_H-M   'P 1'
#
loop_
_entity.id
_entity.type
_entity.pdbx_description
1 polymer ?
#
loop_
_entity_poly.entity_id
_entity_poly.type
_entity_poly.pdbx_seq_one_letter_code
_entity_poly.pdbx_strand_id
1 'polypeptide(L)'
;MASHIKTAFTQPQNTLPANPSKHVAGQNASDPLHRLQKSISQTNLNRYNANRREAVKVCTAVDPNYASKGLECDEYPFASTYEGSAQSIYEPSKPEKNFSALAINGTENTAGGSQLATYYANNRIIDGPNDEFYVVIIP
;
A
#
# COMPACT_ATOMS: atom_id res chain seq x y z
N MET A 1 5.24 5.97 9.98
CA MET A 1 5.11 5.15 8.75
C MET A 1 5.75 3.74 8.86
N ALA A 2 7.05 3.60 9.17
CA ALA A 2 7.70 2.28 9.24
C ALA A 2 7.06 1.29 10.24
N SER A 3 6.50 1.79 11.36
CA SER A 3 5.77 0.98 12.34
C SER A 3 4.50 0.34 11.77
N HIS A 4 3.79 1.02 10.87
CA HIS A 4 2.59 0.48 10.22
C HIS A 4 2.96 -0.71 9.32
N ILE A 5 3.94 -0.55 8.44
CA ILE A 5 4.42 -1.62 7.55
C ILE A 5 4.98 -2.80 8.37
N LYS A 6 5.73 -2.53 9.44
CA LYS A 6 6.21 -3.57 10.36
C LYS A 6 5.06 -4.40 10.94
N THR A 7 3.96 -3.74 11.33
CA THR A 7 2.78 -4.42 11.87
C THR A 7 2.07 -5.23 10.78
N ALA A 8 1.94 -4.68 9.56
CA ALA A 8 1.38 -5.40 8.42
C ALA A 8 2.16 -6.68 8.08
N PHE A 9 3.48 -6.68 8.30
CA PHE A 9 4.34 -7.84 8.07
C PHE A 9 4.30 -8.87 9.19
N THR A 10 4.42 -8.41 10.43
CA THR A 10 4.62 -9.30 11.59
C THR A 10 3.33 -9.71 12.28
N GLN A 11 2.28 -8.92 12.11
CA GLN A 11 0.97 -9.08 12.75
C GLN A 11 -0.17 -8.65 11.81
N PRO A 12 -0.27 -9.18 10.57
CA PRO A 12 -1.28 -8.76 9.59
C PRO A 12 -2.72 -8.88 10.10
N GLN A 13 -3.00 -9.85 10.99
CA GLN A 13 -4.30 -10.03 11.63
C GLN A 13 -4.69 -8.88 12.58
N ASN A 14 -3.71 -8.09 13.06
CA ASN A 14 -3.94 -6.93 13.91
C ASN A 14 -4.14 -5.64 13.11
N THR A 15 -4.13 -5.70 11.78
CA THR A 15 -4.32 -4.53 10.91
C THR A 15 -5.71 -4.52 10.28
N LEU A 16 -6.14 -3.34 9.83
CA LEU A 16 -7.40 -3.17 9.12
C LEU A 16 -7.17 -3.13 7.60
N PRO A 17 -8.14 -3.59 6.78
CA PRO A 17 -9.41 -4.21 7.16
C PRO A 17 -9.20 -5.61 7.75
N ALA A 18 -10.09 -6.06 8.64
CA ALA A 18 -9.94 -7.40 9.23
C ALA A 18 -10.06 -8.50 8.15
N ASN A 19 -9.08 -9.41 8.14
CA ASN A 19 -9.09 -10.65 7.37
C ASN A 19 -8.30 -11.71 8.16
N PRO A 20 -8.92 -12.81 8.63
CA PRO A 20 -8.25 -13.84 9.41
C PRO A 20 -7.09 -14.53 8.69
N SER A 21 -7.15 -14.57 7.36
CA SER A 21 -6.13 -15.17 6.50
C SER A 21 -5.26 -14.10 5.83
N LYS A 22 -5.17 -12.90 6.41
CA LYS A 22 -4.46 -11.79 5.78
C LYS A 22 -2.98 -12.13 5.60
N HIS A 23 -2.54 -12.00 4.36
CA HIS A 23 -1.16 -12.20 3.93
C HIS A 23 -0.73 -11.02 3.08
N VAL A 24 0.09 -10.14 3.63
CA VAL A 24 0.50 -8.93 2.92
C VAL A 24 1.86 -9.14 2.24
N ALA A 25 1.86 -9.03 0.90
CA ALA A 25 3.03 -9.25 0.06
C ALA A 25 4.12 -8.19 0.23
N GLY A 26 5.31 -8.45 -0.29
CA GLY A 26 6.41 -7.47 -0.36
C GLY A 26 7.45 -7.58 0.76
N GLN A 27 7.47 -8.68 1.51
CA GLN A 27 8.42 -8.89 2.61
C GLN A 27 9.77 -9.46 2.16
N ASN A 28 9.79 -10.19 1.05
CA ASN A 28 10.96 -10.91 0.56
C ASN A 28 10.85 -11.17 -0.94
N ALA A 29 11.94 -11.68 -1.54
CA ALA A 29 12.01 -11.93 -2.97
C ALA A 29 11.10 -13.06 -3.48
N SER A 30 10.61 -13.96 -2.61
CA SER A 30 9.65 -15.01 -3.03
C SER A 30 8.20 -14.53 -3.08
N ASP A 31 7.93 -13.34 -2.55
CA ASP A 31 6.62 -12.70 -2.55
C ASP A 31 6.79 -11.17 -2.73
N PRO A 32 7.23 -10.74 -3.92
CA PRO A 32 7.62 -9.36 -4.18
C PRO A 32 6.42 -8.44 -4.46
N LEU A 33 6.71 -7.15 -4.57
CA LEU A 33 5.83 -6.12 -5.09
C LEU A 33 6.20 -5.81 -6.54
N HIS A 34 5.19 -5.41 -7.30
CA HIS A 34 5.35 -4.93 -8.67
C HIS A 34 4.90 -3.48 -8.76
N ARG A 35 5.74 -2.62 -9.33
CA ARG A 35 5.42 -1.19 -9.46
C ARG A 35 4.23 -1.00 -10.40
N LEU A 36 3.24 -0.27 -9.92
CA LEU A 36 2.14 0.30 -10.70
C LEU A 36 2.44 1.77 -10.97
N GLN A 37 2.97 2.08 -12.15
CA GLN A 37 3.25 3.44 -12.56
C GLN A 37 2.00 4.11 -13.12
N LYS A 38 1.40 4.98 -12.31
CA LYS A 38 0.14 5.69 -12.62
C LYS A 38 0.19 6.56 -13.88
N SER A 39 1.37 7.01 -14.31
CA SER A 39 1.52 7.92 -15.45
C SER A 39 1.61 7.21 -16.82
N ILE A 40 1.70 5.88 -16.86
CA ILE A 40 1.87 5.14 -18.12
C ILE A 40 0.56 5.00 -18.91
N SER A 41 -0.56 4.82 -18.22
CA SER A 41 -1.86 4.62 -18.87
C SER A 41 -3.02 5.05 -17.98
N GLN A 42 -4.18 5.31 -18.60
CA GLN A 42 -5.42 5.57 -17.88
C GLN A 42 -5.82 4.37 -17.00
N THR A 43 -5.56 3.14 -17.44
CA THR A 43 -5.82 1.93 -16.66
C THR A 43 -4.98 1.91 -15.38
N ASN A 44 -3.70 2.24 -15.47
CA ASN A 44 -2.83 2.29 -14.28
C ASN A 44 -3.25 3.41 -13.34
N LEU A 45 -3.62 4.58 -13.87
CA LEU A 45 -4.16 5.68 -13.07
C LEU A 45 -5.45 5.26 -12.34
N ASN A 46 -6.36 4.57 -13.02
CA ASN A 46 -7.60 4.07 -12.43
C ASN A 46 -7.32 3.07 -11.30
N ARG A 47 -6.39 2.14 -11.51
CA ARG A 47 -6.00 1.15 -10.49
C ARG A 47 -5.31 1.80 -9.29
N TYR A 48 -4.40 2.75 -9.52
CA TYR A 48 -3.78 3.54 -8.46
C TYR A 48 -4.83 4.27 -7.61
N ASN A 49 -5.78 4.96 -8.26
CA ASN A 49 -6.85 5.66 -7.57
C ASN A 49 -7.80 4.70 -6.84
N ALA A 50 -8.03 3.50 -7.37
CA ALA A 50 -8.79 2.46 -6.70
C ALA A 50 -8.08 1.99 -5.43
N ASN A 51 -6.77 1.74 -5.48
CA ASN A 51 -5.98 1.40 -4.30
C ASN A 51 -6.16 2.45 -3.19
N ARG A 52 -5.94 3.73 -3.53
CA ARG A 52 -6.14 4.85 -2.60
C ARG A 52 -7.54 4.88 -2.00
N ARG A 53 -8.56 4.71 -2.84
CA ARG A 53 -9.96 4.76 -2.42
C ARG A 53 -10.29 3.62 -1.45
N GLU A 54 -9.85 2.40 -1.73
CA GLU A 54 -10.11 1.25 -0.85
C GLU A 54 -9.41 1.39 0.50
N ALA A 55 -8.19 1.92 0.54
CA ALA A 55 -7.52 2.26 1.81
C ALA A 55 -8.26 3.36 2.58
N VAL A 56 -8.63 4.46 1.91
CA VAL A 56 -9.35 5.58 2.54
C VAL A 56 -10.68 5.13 3.14
N LYS A 57 -11.43 4.23 2.49
CA LYS A 57 -12.66 3.66 3.07
C LYS A 57 -12.42 3.05 4.46
N VAL A 58 -11.28 2.37 4.65
CA VAL A 58 -10.92 1.76 5.93
C VAL A 58 -10.60 2.82 6.97
N CYS A 59 -9.75 3.79 6.65
CA CYS A 59 -9.42 4.88 7.57
C CYS A 59 -10.66 5.72 7.95
N THR A 60 -11.51 6.05 6.99
CA THR A 60 -12.76 6.80 7.23
C THR A 60 -13.76 6.02 8.08
N ALA A 61 -13.82 4.69 7.94
CA ALA A 61 -14.67 3.85 8.77
C ALA A 61 -14.22 3.82 10.25
N VAL A 62 -12.91 3.98 10.51
CA VAL A 62 -12.36 4.07 11.87
C VAL A 62 -12.60 5.45 12.47
N ASP A 63 -12.29 6.50 11.70
CA ASP A 63 -12.44 7.88 12.14
C ASP A 63 -12.75 8.77 10.94
N PRO A 64 -14.02 9.17 10.69
CA PRO A 64 -14.37 9.97 9.53
C PRO A 64 -13.74 11.37 9.54
N ASN A 65 -13.18 11.80 10.68
CA ASN A 65 -12.54 13.10 10.87
C ASN A 65 -11.01 13.00 11.00
N TYR A 66 -10.38 11.86 10.66
CA TYR A 66 -8.93 11.71 10.82
C TYR A 66 -8.14 12.83 10.11
N ALA A 67 -8.61 13.27 8.95
CA ALA A 67 -7.95 14.30 8.16
C ALA A 67 -7.94 15.67 8.85
N SER A 68 -9.00 16.04 9.57
CA SER A 68 -9.04 17.31 10.33
C SER A 68 -8.11 17.31 11.54
N LYS A 69 -7.62 16.13 11.94
CA LYS A 69 -6.63 15.94 13.01
C LYS A 69 -5.18 15.93 12.47
N GLY A 70 -4.98 16.26 11.20
CA GLY A 70 -3.66 16.24 10.56
C GLY A 70 -3.15 14.82 10.27
N LEU A 71 -4.05 13.84 10.19
CA LEU A 71 -3.70 12.47 9.83
C LEU A 71 -3.93 12.23 8.34
N GLU A 72 -3.16 11.31 7.77
CA GLU A 72 -3.35 10.78 6.42
C GLU A 72 -3.48 9.26 6.47
N CYS A 73 -4.26 8.69 5.56
CA CYS A 73 -4.40 7.25 5.44
C CYS A 73 -3.17 6.68 4.73
N ASP A 74 -2.33 5.99 5.49
CA ASP A 74 -1.23 5.17 4.99
C ASP A 74 -1.76 3.79 4.60
N GLU A 75 -1.15 3.19 3.58
CA GLU A 75 -1.61 1.91 3.01
C GLU A 75 -0.42 1.02 2.63
N TYR A 76 -0.59 -0.27 2.87
CA TYR A 76 0.38 -1.27 2.46
C TYR A 76 -0.33 -2.56 2.01
N PRO A 77 -0.05 -3.11 0.81
CA PRO A 77 0.92 -2.63 -0.15
C PRO A 77 0.56 -1.26 -0.75
N PHE A 78 1.55 -0.53 -1.23
CA PHE A 78 1.40 0.88 -1.63
C PHE A 78 0.40 1.03 -2.79
N ALA A 79 -0.31 2.17 -2.90
CA ALA A 79 -1.14 2.42 -4.07
C ALA A 79 -0.39 2.41 -5.40
N SER A 80 0.92 2.64 -5.36
CA SER A 80 1.86 2.53 -6.48
C SER A 80 2.34 1.10 -6.75
N THR A 81 1.62 0.09 -6.28
CA THR A 81 1.88 -1.33 -6.57
C THR A 81 0.65 -2.04 -7.12
N TYR A 82 0.87 -3.12 -7.87
CA TYR A 82 -0.21 -3.98 -8.33
C TYR A 82 -0.89 -4.69 -7.13
N GLU A 83 -0.14 -5.01 -6.08
CA GLU A 83 -0.61 -5.68 -4.86
C GLU A 83 -1.40 -4.75 -3.91
N GLY A 84 -1.62 -3.49 -4.29
CA GLY A 84 -2.31 -2.50 -3.46
C GLY A 84 -3.76 -2.85 -3.12
N SER A 85 -4.39 -2.00 -2.31
CA SER A 85 -5.68 -2.26 -1.63
C SER A 85 -6.85 -2.68 -2.54
N ALA A 86 -6.80 -2.38 -3.83
CA ALA A 86 -7.81 -2.76 -4.81
C ALA A 86 -7.43 -4.02 -5.63
N GLN A 87 -6.40 -4.79 -5.25
CA GLN A 87 -5.93 -5.94 -6.03
C GLN A 87 -7.07 -6.90 -6.42
N SER A 88 -7.88 -7.34 -5.46
CA SER A 88 -9.03 -8.24 -5.72
C SER A 88 -10.08 -7.71 -6.70
N ILE A 89 -10.17 -6.38 -6.88
CA ILE A 89 -11.07 -5.75 -7.87
C ILE A 89 -10.55 -5.95 -9.30
N TYR A 90 -9.22 -5.93 -9.48
CA TYR A 90 -8.55 -6.07 -10.78
C TYR A 90 -8.11 -7.51 -11.06
N GLU A 91 -7.93 -8.31 -10.01
CA GLU A 91 -7.49 -9.70 -10.05
C GLU A 91 -8.43 -10.55 -9.17
N PRO A 92 -9.57 -11.01 -9.71
CA PRO A 92 -10.61 -11.69 -8.92
C PRO A 92 -10.17 -13.00 -8.24
N SER A 93 -9.04 -13.57 -8.65
CA SER A 93 -8.44 -14.75 -7.99
C SER A 93 -7.68 -14.41 -6.70
N LYS A 94 -7.44 -13.12 -6.43
CA LYS A 94 -6.71 -12.65 -5.25
C LYS A 94 -7.67 -12.43 -4.07
N PRO A 95 -7.24 -12.71 -2.83
CA PRO A 95 -8.08 -12.55 -1.65
C PRO A 95 -8.51 -11.09 -1.45
N GLU A 96 -9.77 -10.90 -1.09
CA GLU A 96 -10.28 -9.59 -0.65
C GLU A 96 -9.62 -9.15 0.65
N LYS A 97 -9.62 -7.83 0.91
CA LYS A 97 -9.16 -7.25 2.20
C LYS A 97 -7.73 -7.66 2.58
N ASN A 98 -6.89 -7.95 1.58
CA ASN A 98 -5.54 -8.44 1.77
C ASN A 98 -4.49 -7.32 1.76
N PHE A 99 -4.80 -6.25 2.50
CA PHE A 99 -3.97 -5.06 2.65
C PHE A 99 -4.08 -4.53 4.09
N SER A 100 -3.29 -3.52 4.40
CA SER A 100 -3.27 -2.79 5.65
C SER A 100 -3.50 -1.31 5.38
N ALA A 101 -4.40 -0.68 6.13
CA ALA A 101 -4.61 0.76 6.09
C ALA A 101 -4.69 1.32 7.51
N LEU A 102 -4.00 2.44 7.75
CA LEU A 102 -3.94 3.08 9.06
C LEU A 102 -3.79 4.59 8.89
N ALA A 103 -4.63 5.37 9.59
CA ALA A 103 -4.45 6.81 9.68
C ALA A 103 -3.23 7.12 10.56
N ILE A 104 -2.22 7.78 10.01
CA ILE A 104 -0.98 8.17 10.71
C ILE A 104 -0.72 9.67 10.55
N ASN A 105 0.27 10.22 11.25
CA ASN A 105 0.64 11.63 11.11
C ASN A 105 0.93 11.99 9.64
N GLY A 106 0.24 13.00 9.11
CA GLY A 106 0.31 13.36 7.69
C GLY A 106 1.69 13.82 7.23
N THR A 107 2.44 14.52 8.10
CA THR A 107 3.81 14.94 7.79
C THR A 107 4.74 13.74 7.60
N GLU A 108 4.66 12.74 8.49
CA GLU A 108 5.44 11.51 8.35
C GLU A 108 5.06 10.73 7.10
N ASN A 109 3.75 10.63 6.82
CA ASN A 109 3.22 9.91 5.67
C ASN A 109 3.68 10.55 4.35
N THR A 110 3.57 11.89 4.25
CA THR A 110 4.04 12.64 3.08
C THR A 110 5.54 12.51 2.88
N ALA A 111 6.34 12.57 3.95
CA ALA A 111 7.78 12.40 3.88
C ALA A 111 8.15 11.00 3.36
N GLY A 112 7.52 9.96 3.88
CA GLY A 112 7.77 8.59 3.45
C GLY A 112 7.27 8.31 2.02
N GLY A 113 6.12 8.85 1.61
CA GLY A 113 5.66 8.80 0.23
C GLY A 113 6.62 9.48 -0.75
N SER A 114 7.21 10.60 -0.34
CA SER A 114 8.23 11.31 -1.13
C SER A 114 9.50 10.47 -1.27
N GLN A 115 9.97 9.84 -0.20
CA GLN A 115 11.12 8.93 -0.23
C GLN A 115 10.87 7.72 -1.14
N LEU A 116 9.66 7.14 -1.10
CA LEU A 116 9.29 6.03 -1.99
C LEU A 116 9.31 6.46 -3.47
N ALA A 117 8.78 7.64 -3.78
CA ALA A 117 8.83 8.19 -5.14
C ALA A 117 10.27 8.41 -5.62
N THR A 118 11.14 8.93 -4.76
CA THR A 118 12.58 9.07 -5.03
C THR A 118 13.26 7.72 -5.23
N TYR A 119 12.95 6.72 -4.39
CA TYR A 119 13.48 5.36 -4.54
C TYR A 119 13.15 4.78 -5.91
N TYR A 120 11.88 4.87 -6.33
CA TYR A 120 11.45 4.40 -7.65
C TYR A 120 12.15 5.14 -8.80
N ALA A 121 12.40 6.44 -8.66
CA ALA A 121 13.09 7.23 -9.68
C ALA A 121 14.57 6.87 -9.78
N ASN A 122 15.27 6.82 -8.64
CA ASN A 122 16.71 6.60 -8.58
C ASN A 122 17.09 5.18 -9.02
N ASN A 123 16.28 4.19 -8.67
CA ASN A 123 16.51 2.79 -9.04
C ASN A 123 15.85 2.40 -10.36
N ARG A 124 15.15 3.35 -11.01
CA ARG A 124 14.47 3.15 -12.29
C ARG A 124 13.49 1.97 -12.29
N ILE A 125 12.87 1.68 -11.14
CA ILE A 125 11.93 0.55 -11.01
C ILE A 125 10.86 0.69 -12.09
N ILE A 126 10.74 -0.22 -13.04
CA ILE A 126 9.79 -0.08 -14.16
C ILE A 126 8.41 -0.63 -13.80
N ASP A 127 7.41 -0.25 -14.60
CA ASP A 127 6.04 -0.75 -14.45
C ASP A 127 5.94 -2.22 -14.86
N GLY A 128 5.09 -2.96 -14.15
CA GLY A 128 4.70 -4.31 -14.52
C GLY A 128 5.49 -5.42 -13.83
N PRO A 129 5.36 -6.68 -14.32
CA PRO A 129 5.75 -7.87 -13.57
C PRO A 129 7.26 -8.19 -13.62
N ASN A 130 8.05 -7.45 -14.39
CA ASN A 130 9.44 -7.84 -14.68
C ASN A 130 10.48 -7.08 -13.82
N ASP A 131 10.04 -6.21 -12.93
CA ASP A 131 10.91 -5.44 -12.03
C ASP A 131 10.34 -5.46 -10.61
N GLU A 132 10.70 -6.55 -9.94
CA GLU A 132 10.24 -6.93 -8.62
C GLU A 132 11.06 -6.22 -7.53
N PHE A 133 10.39 -5.77 -6.47
CA PHE A 133 11.06 -5.25 -5.29
C PHE A 133 10.35 -5.70 -4.02
N TYR A 134 11.07 -5.66 -2.89
CA TYR A 134 10.51 -5.95 -1.57
C TYR A 134 11.00 -4.91 -0.56
N VAL A 135 10.27 -4.78 0.54
CA VAL A 135 10.55 -3.81 1.60
C VAL A 135 11.12 -4.53 2.80
N VAL A 136 12.28 -4.08 3.26
CA VAL A 136 12.90 -4.55 4.52
C VAL A 136 12.74 -3.46 5.57
N ILE A 137 12.16 -3.83 6.72
CA ILE A 137 12.12 -2.94 7.89
C ILE A 137 13.33 -3.27 8.78
N ILE A 138 14.31 -2.37 8.81
CA ILE A 138 15.50 -2.49 9.67
C ILE A 138 15.20 -1.81 11.02
N PRO A 139 15.52 -2.47 12.17
CA PRO A 139 15.38 -1.88 13.50
C PRO A 139 16.21 -0.62 13.75
#